data_AF-A0A084JA26-F1
#
_entry.id   AF-A0A084JA26-F1
#
_cell.length_a   1.000
_cell.length_b   1.000
_cell.length_c   1.000
_cell.angle_alpha   90.00
_cell.angle_beta   90.00
_cell.angle_gamma   90.00
#
_symmetry.space_group_name_H-M   'P 1'
#
loop_
_entity.id
_entity.type
_entity.pdbx_description
1 polymer ?
#
loop_
_entity_poly.entity_id
_entity_poly.type
_entity_poly.pdbx_seq_one_letter_code
_entity_poly.pdbx_strand_id
1 'polypeptide(L)'
;MIKTKKSSLYIFLVIILVVLGVGGYKLLPKNKEEDKFLSFEKEKEIIKNVELAKELLVEVETIKDKERVEENLDEVIKNENREISRKEAYNAVVKAGETMAQEDINSARYEIITLPEEIVKDRIRFNEILDKAQQTLMTNASEALDIAVNTMDSKDIDAAIKIYNDISKIEFNDGVKEWIHIELEPKANKILNVSK
;
A
#
# COMPACT_ATOMS: atom_id res chain seq x y z
N MET A 1 -17.51 -41.72 -29.25
CA MET A 1 -17.81 -41.19 -27.90
C MET A 1 -16.58 -41.40 -27.01
N ILE A 2 -15.53 -40.60 -27.20
CA ILE A 2 -14.27 -40.64 -26.43
C ILE A 2 -13.77 -39.19 -26.35
N LYS A 3 -14.19 -38.42 -25.35
CA LYS A 3 -13.69 -37.06 -25.10
C LYS A 3 -13.41 -36.73 -23.63
N THR A 4 -13.67 -37.64 -22.70
CA THR A 4 -13.62 -37.35 -21.25
C THR A 4 -12.25 -37.55 -20.59
N LYS A 5 -11.37 -38.40 -21.15
CA LYS A 5 -10.06 -38.68 -20.51
C LYS A 5 -9.01 -37.58 -20.67
N LYS A 6 -9.06 -36.76 -21.72
CA LYS A 6 -8.06 -35.69 -21.95
C LYS A 6 -8.29 -34.46 -21.06
N SER A 7 -9.55 -34.08 -20.80
CA SER A 7 -9.86 -32.95 -19.90
C SER A 7 -9.49 -33.24 -18.45
N SER A 8 -9.72 -34.46 -17.98
CA SER A 8 -9.35 -34.86 -16.60
C SER A 8 -7.84 -34.78 -16.37
N LEU A 9 -7.02 -35.18 -17.33
CA LEU A 9 -5.55 -35.12 -17.20
C LEU A 9 -5.02 -33.68 -17.21
N TYR A 10 -5.63 -32.80 -18.01
CA TYR A 10 -5.24 -31.39 -18.10
C TYR A 10 -5.60 -30.62 -16.83
N ILE A 11 -6.79 -30.85 -16.27
CA ILE A 11 -7.22 -30.29 -14.98
C ILE A 11 -6.30 -30.78 -13.85
N PHE A 12 -5.96 -32.07 -13.84
CA PHE A 12 -4.99 -32.62 -12.89
C PHE A 12 -3.60 -31.97 -13.01
N LEU A 13 -3.15 -31.69 -14.24
CA LEU A 13 -1.85 -31.03 -14.49
C LEU A 13 -1.85 -29.58 -14.02
N VAL A 14 -2.94 -28.83 -14.26
CA VAL A 14 -3.11 -27.45 -13.80
C VAL A 14 -3.15 -27.39 -12.26
N ILE A 15 -3.90 -28.30 -11.62
CA ILE A 15 -3.94 -28.39 -10.15
C ILE A 15 -2.56 -28.76 -9.59
N ILE A 16 -1.86 -29.72 -10.19
CA ILE A 16 -0.50 -30.09 -9.75
C ILE A 16 0.49 -28.94 -9.94
N LEU A 17 0.41 -28.17 -11.03
CA LEU A 17 1.29 -27.02 -11.25
C LEU A 17 1.00 -25.87 -10.29
N VAL A 18 -0.28 -25.63 -9.96
CA VAL A 18 -0.69 -24.63 -8.96
C VAL A 18 -0.25 -25.06 -7.56
N VAL A 19 -0.43 -26.33 -7.18
CA VAL A 19 -0.09 -26.87 -5.85
C VAL A 19 1.43 -27.03 -5.65
N LEU A 20 2.17 -27.47 -6.67
CA LEU A 20 3.64 -27.59 -6.58
C LEU A 20 4.34 -26.22 -6.70
N GLY A 21 3.70 -25.21 -7.29
CA GLY A 21 4.20 -23.83 -7.32
C GLY A 21 4.20 -23.14 -5.95
N VAL A 22 3.38 -23.61 -5.00
CA VAL A 22 3.32 -23.08 -3.61
C VAL A 22 4.50 -23.60 -2.75
N GLY A 23 5.17 -24.67 -3.20
CA GLY A 23 6.26 -25.34 -2.48
C GLY A 23 7.64 -24.73 -2.73
N GLY A 24 7.84 -23.46 -2.37
CA GLY A 24 9.19 -22.91 -2.22
C GLY A 24 9.41 -21.53 -2.82
N TYR A 25 8.79 -20.50 -2.24
CA TYR A 25 9.32 -19.15 -2.38
C TYR A 25 10.58 -19.01 -1.53
N LYS A 26 11.69 -19.52 -2.06
CA LYS A 26 13.03 -19.09 -1.64
C LYS A 26 13.11 -17.62 -2.03
N LEU A 27 13.12 -16.73 -1.03
CA LEU A 27 13.41 -15.31 -1.20
C LEU A 27 14.67 -15.15 -2.05
N LEU A 28 14.50 -14.85 -3.34
CA LEU A 28 15.63 -14.54 -4.22
C LEU A 28 16.27 -13.24 -3.72
N PRO A 29 17.61 -13.17 -3.67
CA PRO A 29 18.29 -11.97 -3.20
C PRO A 29 17.97 -10.81 -4.13
N LYS A 30 17.50 -9.71 -3.52
CA LYS A 30 17.17 -8.44 -4.18
C LYS A 30 18.39 -7.92 -4.94
N ASN A 31 18.25 -7.78 -6.26
CA ASN A 31 19.15 -6.93 -7.04
C ASN A 31 18.63 -5.49 -6.96
N LYS A 32 19.57 -4.56 -6.76
CA LYS A 32 19.33 -3.16 -6.43
C LYS A 32 18.92 -2.36 -7.68
N GLU A 33 17.98 -1.43 -7.48
CA GLU A 33 17.78 -0.17 -8.23
C GLU A 33 16.72 -0.03 -9.36
N GLU A 34 15.95 -1.04 -9.80
CA GLU A 34 15.03 -0.79 -10.95
C GLU A 34 13.52 -0.98 -10.77
N ASP A 35 13.00 -1.41 -9.62
CA ASP A 35 11.54 -1.34 -9.38
C ASP A 35 11.25 -0.44 -8.18
N LYS A 36 11.13 0.87 -8.44
CA LYS A 36 10.67 1.86 -7.45
C LYS A 36 9.28 1.52 -6.89
N PHE A 37 8.50 0.77 -7.68
CA PHE A 37 7.20 0.23 -7.33
C PHE A 37 7.15 -1.27 -7.64
N LEU A 38 6.58 -2.05 -6.73
CA LEU A 38 6.38 -3.48 -6.94
C LEU A 38 5.22 -3.69 -7.91
N SER A 39 5.45 -4.46 -8.99
CA SER A 39 4.40 -4.95 -9.89
C SER A 39 3.59 -6.07 -9.24
N PHE A 40 2.30 -6.15 -9.59
CA PHE A 40 1.34 -7.17 -9.14
C PHE A 40 0.74 -8.01 -10.29
N GLU A 41 1.23 -7.85 -11.52
CA GLU A 41 0.64 -8.52 -12.70
C GLU A 41 0.67 -10.05 -12.58
N LYS A 42 1.74 -10.58 -11.98
CA LYS A 42 1.88 -12.02 -11.76
C LYS A 42 0.85 -12.54 -10.77
N GLU A 43 0.65 -11.87 -9.64
CA GLU A 43 -0.34 -12.26 -8.63
C GLU A 43 -1.77 -12.20 -9.21
N LYS A 44 -2.08 -11.16 -9.99
CA LYS A 44 -3.37 -11.05 -10.71
C LYS A 44 -3.58 -12.17 -11.73
N GLU A 45 -2.53 -12.56 -12.45
CA GLU A 45 -2.57 -13.69 -13.38
C GLU A 45 -2.81 -15.01 -12.65
N ILE A 46 -2.18 -15.22 -11.48
CA ILE A 46 -2.41 -16.41 -10.65
C ILE A 46 -3.87 -16.48 -10.20
N ILE A 47 -4.42 -15.38 -9.67
CA ILE A 47 -5.84 -15.33 -9.23
C ILE A 47 -6.76 -15.71 -10.39
N LYS A 48 -6.58 -15.09 -11.56
CA LYS A 48 -7.38 -15.40 -12.76
C LYS A 48 -7.30 -16.87 -13.15
N ASN A 49 -6.10 -17.46 -13.10
CA ASN A 49 -5.90 -18.88 -13.42
C ASN A 49 -6.57 -19.80 -12.39
N VAL A 50 -6.56 -19.41 -11.11
CA VAL A 50 -7.22 -20.16 -10.03
C VAL A 50 -8.74 -20.06 -10.14
N GLU A 51 -9.29 -18.90 -10.47
CA GLU A 51 -10.72 -18.71 -10.73
C GLU A 51 -11.19 -19.60 -11.89
N LEU A 52 -10.44 -19.63 -12.99
CA LEU A 52 -10.73 -20.54 -14.11
C LEU A 52 -10.67 -22.02 -13.67
N ALA A 53 -9.71 -22.38 -12.81
CA ALA A 53 -9.62 -23.74 -12.28
C ALA A 53 -10.84 -24.10 -11.42
N LYS A 54 -11.39 -23.15 -10.64
CA LYS A 54 -12.62 -23.34 -9.87
C LYS A 54 -13.83 -23.56 -10.78
N GLU A 55 -13.97 -22.78 -11.86
CA GLU A 55 -15.05 -22.95 -12.84
C GLU A 55 -15.02 -24.36 -13.46
N LEU A 56 -13.84 -24.82 -13.88
CA LEU A 56 -13.67 -26.17 -14.44
C LEU A 56 -13.95 -27.27 -13.42
N LEU A 57 -13.65 -27.04 -12.14
CA LEU A 57 -13.91 -28.00 -11.07
C LEU A 57 -15.41 -28.24 -10.84
N VAL A 58 -16.25 -27.23 -11.06
CA VAL A 58 -17.73 -27.37 -11.01
C VAL A 58 -18.21 -28.42 -12.00
N GLU A 59 -17.63 -28.45 -13.21
CA GLU A 59 -18.02 -29.35 -14.31
C GLU A 59 -17.61 -30.82 -14.09
N VAL A 60 -16.79 -31.11 -13.08
CA VAL A 60 -16.29 -32.47 -12.81
C VAL A 60 -17.08 -33.13 -11.67
N GLU A 61 -17.89 -34.14 -12.03
CA GLU A 61 -18.69 -34.91 -11.06
C GLU A 61 -17.88 -35.93 -10.24
N THR A 62 -16.71 -36.35 -10.73
CA THR A 62 -16.03 -37.56 -10.22
C THR A 62 -14.72 -37.31 -9.46
N ILE A 63 -14.41 -36.06 -9.10
CA ILE A 63 -13.20 -35.79 -8.29
C ILE A 63 -13.48 -36.21 -6.84
N LYS A 64 -12.73 -37.22 -6.39
CA LYS A 64 -12.63 -37.55 -4.97
C LYS A 64 -11.96 -36.37 -4.25
N ASP A 65 -12.54 -35.93 -3.14
CA ASP A 65 -12.07 -34.80 -2.33
C ASP A 65 -12.22 -33.42 -3.02
N LYS A 66 -13.26 -33.22 -3.84
CA LYS A 66 -13.56 -31.96 -4.54
C LYS A 66 -13.58 -30.75 -3.60
N GLU A 67 -14.23 -30.87 -2.45
CA GLU A 67 -14.28 -29.81 -1.42
C GLU A 67 -12.87 -29.38 -0.97
N ARG A 68 -11.98 -30.34 -0.70
CA ARG A 68 -10.59 -30.04 -0.33
C ARG A 68 -9.83 -29.32 -1.44
N VAL A 69 -10.11 -29.62 -2.71
CA VAL A 69 -9.49 -28.91 -3.85
C VAL A 69 -10.02 -27.48 -3.91
N GLU A 70 -11.33 -27.28 -3.72
CA GLU A 70 -11.94 -25.94 -3.67
C GLU A 70 -11.34 -25.10 -2.52
N GLU A 71 -11.22 -25.65 -1.32
CA GLU A 71 -10.60 -25.00 -0.16
C GLU A 71 -9.15 -24.57 -0.43
N ASN A 72 -8.35 -25.44 -1.07
CA ASN A 72 -6.98 -25.11 -1.43
C ASN A 72 -6.90 -23.97 -2.47
N LEU A 73 -7.80 -23.95 -3.46
CA LEU A 73 -7.85 -22.88 -4.46
C LEU A 73 -8.25 -21.55 -3.80
N ASP A 74 -9.18 -21.58 -2.85
CA ASP A 74 -9.55 -20.41 -2.05
C ASP A 74 -8.39 -19.89 -1.20
N GLU A 75 -7.59 -20.80 -0.62
CA GLU A 75 -6.38 -20.42 0.13
C GLU A 75 -5.34 -19.75 -0.78
N VAL A 76 -5.17 -20.23 -2.02
CA VAL A 76 -4.27 -19.56 -2.99
C VAL A 76 -4.78 -18.15 -3.30
N ILE A 77 -6.06 -17.98 -3.66
CA ILE A 77 -6.62 -16.64 -3.93
C ILE A 77 -6.44 -15.72 -2.72
N LYS A 78 -6.70 -16.22 -1.51
CA LYS A 78 -6.50 -15.46 -0.28
C LYS A 78 -5.04 -15.02 -0.12
N ASN A 79 -4.08 -15.92 -0.32
CA ASN A 79 -2.66 -15.62 -0.18
C ASN A 79 -2.16 -14.61 -1.23
N GLU A 80 -2.60 -14.74 -2.49
CA GLU A 80 -2.23 -13.79 -3.55
C GLU A 80 -2.83 -12.41 -3.30
N ASN A 81 -4.10 -12.32 -2.88
CA ASN A 81 -4.71 -11.04 -2.50
C ASN A 81 -3.98 -10.38 -1.33
N ARG A 82 -3.52 -11.16 -0.33
CA ARG A 82 -2.70 -10.64 0.77
C ARG A 82 -1.39 -10.05 0.28
N GLU A 83 -0.73 -10.69 -0.69
CA GLU A 83 0.50 -10.19 -1.29
C GLU A 83 0.28 -8.91 -2.11
N ILE A 84 -0.82 -8.83 -2.86
CA ILE A 84 -1.23 -7.61 -3.58
C ILE A 84 -1.42 -6.45 -2.59
N SER A 85 -2.24 -6.63 -1.55
CA SER A 85 -2.47 -5.57 -0.54
C SER A 85 -1.17 -5.14 0.16
N ARG A 86 -0.26 -6.08 0.45
CA ARG A 86 1.04 -5.75 1.02
C ARG A 86 1.88 -4.89 0.06
N LYS A 87 1.89 -5.21 -1.23
CA LYS A 87 2.61 -4.43 -2.26
C LYS A 87 2.01 -3.05 -2.46
N GLU A 88 0.68 -2.94 -2.46
CA GLU A 88 -0.03 -1.67 -2.58
C GLU A 88 0.32 -0.74 -1.42
N ALA A 89 0.23 -1.23 -0.18
CA ALA A 89 0.65 -0.46 0.99
C ALA A 89 2.13 -0.07 0.94
N TYR A 90 3.02 -0.99 0.55
CA TYR A 90 4.44 -0.67 0.37
C TYR A 90 4.67 0.44 -0.65
N ASN A 91 4.05 0.34 -1.82
CA ASN A 91 4.15 1.31 -2.90
C ASN A 91 3.64 2.69 -2.46
N ALA A 92 2.51 2.74 -1.74
CA ALA A 92 1.97 3.99 -1.20
C ALA A 92 2.94 4.62 -0.17
N VAL A 93 3.54 3.82 0.70
CA VAL A 93 4.55 4.28 1.68
C VAL A 93 5.80 4.82 1.00
N VAL A 94 6.30 4.13 -0.03
CA VAL A 94 7.45 4.61 -0.82
C VAL A 94 7.11 5.95 -1.48
N LYS A 95 5.95 6.06 -2.12
CA LYS A 95 5.51 7.31 -2.74
C LYS A 95 5.43 8.45 -1.72
N ALA A 96 4.81 8.22 -0.57
CA ALA A 96 4.72 9.20 0.51
C ALA A 96 6.08 9.64 1.05
N GLY A 97 7.05 8.72 1.15
CA GLY A 97 8.42 9.06 1.55
C GLY A 97 9.18 9.88 0.51
N GLU A 98 8.83 9.75 -0.78
CA GLU A 98 9.48 10.47 -1.87
C GLU A 98 8.90 11.86 -2.11
N THR A 99 7.57 11.97 -2.09
CA THR A 99 6.89 13.24 -2.34
C THR A 99 6.80 14.08 -1.09
N MET A 100 6.76 13.44 0.09
CA MET A 100 6.49 14.06 1.39
C MET A 100 5.22 14.93 1.38
N ALA A 101 4.28 14.64 0.48
CA ALA A 101 3.01 15.36 0.38
C ALA A 101 2.00 14.77 1.37
N GLN A 102 1.23 15.63 2.05
CA GLN A 102 0.25 15.15 3.04
C GLN A 102 -0.80 14.22 2.43
N GLU A 103 -1.19 14.46 1.18
CA GLU A 103 -2.13 13.63 0.42
C GLU A 103 -1.60 12.20 0.20
N ASP A 104 -0.30 12.05 -0.10
CA ASP A 104 0.32 10.74 -0.26
C ASP A 104 0.51 10.03 1.09
N ILE A 105 0.81 10.78 2.16
CA ILE A 105 0.85 10.23 3.52
C ILE A 105 -0.53 9.72 3.94
N ASN A 106 -1.60 10.49 3.71
CA ASN A 106 -2.98 10.07 3.99
C ASN A 106 -3.34 8.81 3.20
N SER A 107 -3.03 8.80 1.90
CA SER A 107 -3.28 7.63 1.04
C SER A 107 -2.56 6.39 1.57
N ALA A 108 -1.28 6.52 1.95
CA ALA A 108 -0.52 5.41 2.50
C ALA A 108 -1.05 4.93 3.87
N ARG A 109 -1.51 5.83 4.74
CA ARG A 109 -2.18 5.47 5.99
C ARG A 109 -3.45 4.66 5.73
N TYR A 110 -4.24 5.05 4.75
CA TYR A 110 -5.43 4.30 4.35
C TYR A 110 -5.06 2.87 3.94
N GLU A 111 -4.10 2.70 3.03
CA GLU A 111 -3.64 1.37 2.58
C GLU A 111 -3.10 0.51 3.74
N ILE A 112 -2.40 1.11 4.71
CA ILE A 112 -1.91 0.39 5.88
C ILE A 112 -3.03 -0.05 6.81
N ILE A 113 -4.08 0.76 6.96
CA ILE A 113 -5.23 0.43 7.81
C ILE A 113 -6.05 -0.70 7.18
N THR A 114 -6.19 -0.71 5.85
CA THR A 114 -6.93 -1.73 5.10
C THR A 114 -6.16 -3.06 4.95
N LEU A 115 -4.88 -3.11 5.35
CA LEU A 115 -4.14 -4.37 5.35
C LEU A 115 -4.89 -5.47 6.14
N PRO A 116 -4.79 -6.74 5.72
CA PRO A 116 -5.27 -7.87 6.50
C PRO A 116 -4.67 -7.92 7.92
N GLU A 117 -5.45 -8.33 8.91
CA GLU A 117 -5.07 -8.33 10.33
C GLU A 117 -3.82 -9.18 10.59
N GLU A 118 -3.67 -10.27 9.86
CA GLU A 118 -2.58 -11.21 9.98
C GLU A 118 -1.22 -10.68 9.45
N ILE A 119 -1.19 -9.48 8.86
CA ILE A 119 0.02 -8.80 8.35
C ILE A 119 0.53 -7.74 9.36
N VAL A 120 0.47 -8.05 10.65
CA VAL A 120 0.81 -7.12 11.75
C VAL A 120 2.22 -6.52 11.62
N LYS A 121 3.21 -7.34 11.26
CA LYS A 121 4.62 -6.90 11.22
C LYS A 121 4.87 -5.83 10.16
N ASP A 122 4.30 -5.99 8.96
CA ASP A 122 4.45 -4.99 7.91
C ASP A 122 3.64 -3.74 8.23
N ARG A 123 2.45 -3.88 8.83
CA ARG A 123 1.66 -2.72 9.31
C ARG A 123 2.46 -1.84 10.26
N ILE A 124 3.13 -2.42 11.26
CA ILE A 124 3.97 -1.67 12.20
C ILE A 124 5.11 -0.99 11.44
N ARG A 125 5.86 -1.74 10.64
CA ARG A 125 7.00 -1.23 9.89
C ARG A 125 6.61 -0.10 8.93
N PHE A 126 5.49 -0.22 8.24
CA PHE A 126 5.01 0.79 7.30
C PHE A 126 4.57 2.06 8.02
N ASN A 127 3.91 1.94 9.17
CA ASN A 127 3.59 3.10 10.01
C ASN A 127 4.86 3.82 10.48
N GLU A 128 5.88 3.12 10.96
CA GLU A 128 7.15 3.74 11.38
C GLU A 128 7.83 4.53 10.25
N ILE A 129 7.68 4.11 8.99
CA ILE A 129 8.22 4.82 7.82
C ILE A 129 7.40 6.08 7.56
N LEU A 130 6.06 5.99 7.60
CA LEU A 130 5.19 7.15 7.42
C LEU A 130 5.33 8.17 8.54
N ASP A 131 5.52 7.72 9.79
CA ASP A 131 5.75 8.62 10.92
C ASP A 131 6.98 9.50 10.68
N LYS A 132 8.04 8.95 10.08
CA LYS A 132 9.25 9.71 9.71
C LYS A 132 9.00 10.70 8.58
N ALA A 133 8.23 10.30 7.57
CA ALA A 133 7.84 11.19 6.47
C ALA A 133 6.99 12.36 6.99
N GLN A 134 5.99 12.06 7.83
CA GLN A 134 5.15 13.04 8.49
C GLN A 134 5.97 13.99 9.38
N GLN A 135 6.90 13.46 10.17
CA GLN A 135 7.77 14.28 11.01
C GLN A 135 8.64 15.23 10.17
N THR A 136 9.14 14.77 9.03
CA THR A 136 9.95 15.61 8.13
C THR A 136 9.10 16.73 7.53
N LEU A 137 7.87 16.43 7.10
CA LEU A 137 6.93 17.45 6.62
C LEU A 137 6.60 18.47 7.71
N MET A 138 6.36 18.02 8.95
CA MET A 138 6.13 18.90 10.11
C MET A 138 7.32 19.83 10.37
N THR A 139 8.55 19.30 10.38
CA THR A 139 9.76 20.12 10.56
C THR A 139 9.88 21.17 9.46
N ASN A 140 9.74 20.77 8.18
CA ASN A 140 9.80 21.68 7.04
C ASN A 140 8.74 22.78 7.12
N ALA A 141 7.51 22.44 7.56
CA ALA A 141 6.43 23.40 7.72
C ALA A 141 6.75 24.44 8.81
N SER A 142 7.24 23.99 9.97
CA SER A 142 7.63 24.90 11.06
C SER A 142 8.78 25.80 10.65
N GLU A 143 9.83 25.25 10.04
CA GLU A 143 11.00 26.02 9.62
C GLU A 143 10.63 27.05 8.54
N ALA A 144 9.81 26.69 7.56
CA ALA A 144 9.35 27.62 6.53
C ALA A 144 8.56 28.78 7.13
N LEU A 145 7.66 28.51 8.09
CA LEU A 145 6.91 29.54 8.79
C LEU A 145 7.82 30.42 9.65
N ASP A 146 8.82 29.87 10.33
CA ASP A 146 9.79 30.65 11.10
C ASP A 146 10.62 31.57 10.21
N ILE A 147 11.07 31.10 9.05
CA ILE A 147 11.77 31.93 8.06
C ILE A 147 10.85 33.06 7.61
N ALA A 148 9.62 32.76 7.17
CA ALA A 148 8.67 33.76 6.69
C ALA A 148 8.31 34.80 7.76
N VAL A 149 8.15 34.41 9.03
CA VAL A 149 7.93 35.34 10.15
C VAL A 149 9.13 36.29 10.35
N ASN A 150 10.35 35.82 10.14
CA ASN A 150 11.56 36.59 10.39
C ASN A 150 11.95 37.49 9.22
N THR A 151 11.79 37.01 7.98
CA THR A 151 12.17 37.77 6.78
C THR A 151 11.06 38.69 6.32
N MET A 152 9.79 38.28 6.48
CA MET A 152 8.62 38.92 5.89
C MET A 152 8.75 39.13 4.37
N ASP A 153 9.59 38.32 3.71
CA ASP A 153 9.72 38.31 2.26
C ASP A 153 8.53 37.57 1.63
N SER A 154 7.93 38.14 0.59
CA SER A 154 6.74 37.57 -0.04
C SER A 154 6.97 36.15 -0.57
N LYS A 155 8.17 35.83 -1.06
CA LYS A 155 8.49 34.50 -1.58
C LYS A 155 8.55 33.47 -0.46
N ASP A 156 9.12 33.83 0.69
CA ASP A 156 9.19 32.96 1.86
C ASP A 156 7.79 32.74 2.44
N ILE A 157 6.97 33.79 2.50
CA ILE A 157 5.56 33.73 2.91
C ILE A 157 4.77 32.77 2.02
N ASP A 158 4.86 32.92 0.70
CA ASP A 158 4.14 32.07 -0.24
C ASP A 158 4.56 30.59 -0.12
N ALA A 159 5.86 30.34 0.05
CA ALA A 159 6.38 28.99 0.28
C ALA A 159 5.86 28.39 1.59
N ALA A 160 5.89 29.14 2.69
CA ALA A 160 5.42 28.70 4.00
C ALA A 160 3.91 28.41 4.01
N ILE A 161 3.09 29.30 3.42
CA ILE A 161 1.65 29.11 3.32
C ILE A 161 1.31 27.90 2.44
N LYS A 162 2.06 27.66 1.36
CA LYS A 162 1.87 26.45 0.54
C LYS A 162 2.09 25.17 1.36
N ILE A 163 3.18 25.10 2.13
CA ILE A 163 3.47 23.91 2.96
C ILE A 163 2.44 23.77 4.08
N TYR A 164 2.10 24.88 4.77
CA TYR A 164 1.06 24.91 5.79
C TYR A 164 -0.28 24.38 5.25
N ASN A 165 -0.73 24.87 4.10
CA ASN A 165 -1.96 24.40 3.48
C ASN A 165 -1.90 22.92 3.08
N ASP A 166 -0.73 22.39 2.74
CA ASP A 166 -0.59 20.98 2.44
C ASP A 166 -0.71 20.12 3.70
N ILE A 167 0.05 20.42 4.76
CA ILE A 167 -0.01 19.67 6.02
C ILE A 167 -1.38 19.79 6.71
N SER A 168 -2.10 20.90 6.52
CA SER A 168 -3.48 21.07 7.02
C SER A 168 -4.51 20.15 6.35
N LYS A 169 -4.17 19.44 5.28
CA LYS A 169 -5.03 18.40 4.68
C LYS A 169 -4.98 17.07 5.45
N ILE A 170 -4.34 17.02 6.62
CA ILE A 170 -4.27 15.82 7.46
C ILE A 170 -5.68 15.25 7.72
N GLU A 171 -5.86 13.96 7.45
CA GLU A 171 -7.12 13.24 7.67
C GLU A 171 -7.10 12.36 8.92
N PHE A 172 -5.91 11.91 9.31
CA PHE A 172 -5.71 10.99 10.43
C PHE A 172 -5.38 11.77 11.70
N ASN A 173 -6.14 11.54 12.77
CA ASN A 173 -5.91 12.19 14.05
C ASN A 173 -4.86 11.43 14.88
N ASP A 174 -3.60 11.53 14.49
CA ASP A 174 -2.43 10.93 15.15
C ASP A 174 -1.63 11.95 15.99
N GLY A 175 -2.27 13.07 16.35
CA GLY A 175 -1.65 14.18 17.08
C GLY A 175 -1.08 15.29 16.17
N VAL A 176 -0.93 15.04 14.86
CA VAL A 176 -0.49 16.06 13.90
C VAL A 176 -1.46 17.23 13.86
N LYS A 177 -2.77 16.96 13.87
CA LYS A 177 -3.80 18.01 13.86
C LYS A 177 -3.70 18.94 15.07
N GLU A 178 -3.48 18.39 16.26
CA GLU A 178 -3.29 19.17 17.48
C GLU A 178 -1.99 19.97 17.41
N TRP A 179 -0.92 19.36 16.92
CA TRP A 179 0.36 20.04 16.72
C TRP A 179 0.25 21.21 15.73
N ILE A 180 -0.49 21.08 14.61
CA ILE A 180 -0.75 22.18 13.67
C ILE A 180 -1.41 23.37 14.40
N HIS A 181 -2.44 23.07 15.20
CA HIS A 181 -3.18 24.09 15.95
C HIS A 181 -2.32 24.83 16.98
N ILE A 182 -1.47 24.09 17.69
CA ILE A 182 -0.62 24.65 18.75
C ILE A 182 0.60 25.39 18.17
N GLU A 183 1.29 24.79 17.21
CA GLU A 183 2.62 25.24 16.77
C GLU A 183 2.61 26.05 15.48
N LEU A 184 1.79 25.68 14.49
CA LEU A 184 1.83 26.31 13.16
C LEU A 184 0.82 27.44 13.00
N GLU A 185 -0.42 27.25 13.44
CA GLU A 185 -1.51 28.23 13.28
C GLU A 185 -1.14 29.63 13.82
N PRO A 186 -0.52 29.78 15.01
CA PRO A 186 -0.12 31.10 15.51
C PRO A 186 0.89 31.80 14.59
N LYS A 187 1.83 31.05 14.01
CA LYS A 187 2.86 31.58 13.09
C LYS A 187 2.25 31.98 11.75
N ALA A 188 1.39 31.13 11.19
CA ALA A 188 0.67 31.41 9.96
C ALA A 188 -0.21 32.67 10.09
N ASN A 189 -0.94 32.80 11.21
CA ASN A 189 -1.78 33.97 11.48
C ASN A 189 -0.96 35.26 11.62
N LYS A 190 0.23 35.20 12.22
CA LYS A 190 1.13 36.36 12.32
C LYS A 190 1.52 36.88 10.93
N ILE A 191 1.88 36.00 10.01
CA ILE A 191 2.24 36.37 8.64
C ILE A 191 1.03 36.95 7.89
N LEU A 192 -0.12 36.27 7.95
CA LEU A 192 -1.34 36.68 7.24
C LEU A 192 -1.93 38.02 7.69
N ASN A 193 -1.70 38.40 8.95
CA ASN A 193 -2.16 39.68 9.48
C ASN A 193 -1.21 40.85 9.14
N VAL A 194 0.05 40.57 8.83
CA VAL A 194 1.04 41.59 8.42
C VAL A 194 0.97 41.86 6.93
N SER A 195 0.51 40.89 6.13
CA SER A 195 0.39 41.01 4.67
C SER A 195 -0.90 41.69 4.17
N LYS A 196 -1.80 42.12 5.06
CA LYS A 196 -3.05 42.84 4.74
C LYS A 196 -2.84 44.35 4.81
#